data_AF-A0A194Q1H5-F1
#
_entry.id   AF-A0A194Q1H5-F1
#
_cell.length_a   1.000
_cell.length_b   1.000
_cell.length_c   1.000
_cell.angle_alpha   90.00
_cell.angle_beta   90.00
_cell.angle_gamma   90.00
#
_symmetry.space_group_name_H-M   'P 1'
#
loop_
_entity.id
_entity.type
_entity.pdbx_description
1 polymer ?
#
loop_
_entity_poly.entity_id
_entity_poly.type
_entity_poly.pdbx_seq_one_letter_code
_entity_poly.pdbx_strand_id
1 'polypeptide(L)' 'MLTHNGYNYTRHSIGGKKIRWICTSHYSKKCKATVYTIDEKIVRTYKDHVHPPNY' A
#
# COMPACT_ATOMS: atom_id res chain seq x y z
N MET A 1 -1.38 4.24 9.30
CA MET A 1 -0.53 4.34 8.10
C MET A 1 0.35 3.10 8.09
N LEU A 2 0.54 2.46 6.95
CA LEU A 2 1.40 1.27 6.85
C LEU A 2 2.68 1.67 6.13
N THR A 3 3.84 1.36 6.72
CA THR A 3 5.14 1.59 6.09
C THR A 3 5.76 0.25 5.73
N HIS A 4 6.08 0.06 4.46
CA HIS A 4 6.67 -1.19 3.96
C HIS A 4 7.67 -0.91 2.84
N ASN A 5 8.89 -1.45 2.95
CA ASN A 5 9.99 -1.22 2.01
C ASN A 5 10.30 0.27 1.73
N GLY A 6 10.21 1.15 2.74
CA GLY A 6 10.46 2.58 2.58
C GLY A 6 9.35 3.36 1.86
N TYR A 7 8.22 2.71 1.57
CA TYR A 7 7.03 3.35 1.01
C TYR A 7 5.92 3.41 2.04
N ASN A 8 5.13 4.48 1.96
CA ASN A 8 3.97 4.68 2.80
C ASN A 8 2.69 4.30 2.07
N TYR A 9 1.79 3.66 2.80
CA TYR A 9 0.51 3.21 2.30
C TYR A 9 -0.63 3.70 3.20
N THR A 10 -1.72 4.11 2.56
CA THR A 10 -2.97 4.48 3.22
C THR A 10 -4.02 3.40 3.01
N ARG A 11 -4.96 3.28 3.96
CA ARG A 11 -6.06 2.31 3.88
C ARG A 11 -6.99 2.74 2.75
N HIS A 12 -7.16 1.87 1.77
CA HIS A 12 -8.06 2.11 0.64
C HIS A 12 -9.43 1.47 0.87
N SER A 13 -9.45 0.21 1.29
CA SER A 13 -10.70 -0.51 1.54
C SER A 13 -10.50 -1.64 2.54
N ILE A 14 -11.57 -1.97 3.27
CA ILE A 14 -11.60 -3.05 4.26
C ILE A 14 -12.69 -4.04 3.84
N GLY A 15 -12.34 -5.32 3.76
CA GLY A 15 -13.25 -6.42 3.47
C GLY A 15 -13.08 -7.49 4.55
N GLY A 16 -13.94 -7.45 5.57
CA GLY A 16 -13.79 -8.28 6.77
C GLY A 16 -12.43 -8.03 7.42
N LYS A 17 -11.62 -9.08 7.54
CA LYS A 17 -10.26 -9.01 8.10
C LYS A 17 -9.19 -8.57 7.10
N LYS A 18 -9.53 -8.51 5.81
CA LYS A 18 -8.62 -8.14 4.73
C LYS A 18 -8.64 -6.63 4.54
N ILE A 19 -7.48 -5.98 4.62
CA ILE A 19 -7.34 -4.56 4.33
C ILE A 19 -6.51 -4.40 3.06
N ARG A 20 -7.01 -3.62 2.11
CA ARG A 20 -6.25 -3.15 0.94
C ARG A 20 -5.65 -1.80 1.28
N TRP A 21 -4.35 -1.70 1.12
CA TRP A 21 -3.55 -0.50 1.28
C TRP A 21 -3.03 -0.06 -0.09
N ILE A 22 -3.10 1.23 -0.39
CA ILE A 22 -2.56 1.84 -1.61
C ILE A 22 -1.41 2.76 -1.24
N CYS A 23 -0.42 2.91 -2.13
CA CYS A 23 0.65 3.87 -1.90
C CYS A 23 0.08 5.29 -1.72
N THR A 24 0.65 6.08 -0.82
CA THR A 24 0.24 7.48 -0.62
C THR A 24 0.40 8.33 -1.88
N SER A 25 1.37 7.99 -2.73
CA SER A 25 1.59 8.63 -4.03
C SER A 25 0.67 8.10 -5.13
N HIS A 26 -0.33 7.27 -4.82
CA HIS A 26 -1.28 6.74 -5.80
C HIS A 26 -2.02 7.86 -6.55
N TYR A 27 -2.50 8.88 -5.84
CA TYR A 27 -3.22 10.00 -6.47
C TYR A 27 -2.28 11.02 -7.13
N SER A 28 -1.13 11.31 -6.51
CA SER A 28 -0.19 12.32 -7.01
C SER A 28 0.67 11.84 -8.18
N LYS A 29 1.09 10.57 -8.17
CA LYS A 29 2.00 9.98 -9.17
C LYS A 29 1.39 8.82 -9.96
N LYS A 30 0.09 8.56 -9.82
CA LYS A 30 -0.59 7.39 -10.42
C LYS A 30 0.08 6.06 -10.04
N CYS A 31 0.71 6.00 -8.86
CA CYS A 31 1.40 4.81 -8.38
C CYS A 31 0.40 3.69 -8.09
N LYS A 32 0.61 2.50 -8.66
CA LYS A 32 -0.32 1.36 -8.52
C LYS A 32 0.11 0.37 -7.44
N ALA A 33 1.16 0.69 -6.68
CA ALA A 33 1.62 -0.16 -5.61
C ALA A 33 0.55 -0.34 -4.52
N THR A 34 0.35 -1.59 -4.12
CA THR A 34 -0.66 -1.98 -3.15
C THR A 34 -0.15 -3.03 -2.19
N VAL A 35 -0.64 -3.01 -0.96
CA VAL A 35 -0.38 -4.02 0.06
C VAL A 35 -1.71 -4.56 0.56
N TYR A 36 -1.77 -5.86 0.81
CA TYR A 36 -2.93 -6.51 1.41
C TYR A 36 -2.50 -7.11 2.74
N THR A 37 -3.24 -6.79 3.78
CA THR A 37 -3.07 -7.40 5.10
C THR A 37 -4.31 -8.21 5.48
N ILE A 38 -4.15 -9.30 6.21
CA ILE A 38 -5.23 -10.07 6.84
C ILE A 38 -4.82 -10.32 8.29
N ASP A 39 -5.69 -10.01 9.26
CA ASP A 39 -5.37 -10.09 10.70
C ASP A 39 -4.00 -9.43 10.99
N GLU A 40 -3.81 -8.21 10.48
CA GLU A 40 -2.59 -7.40 10.64
C GLU A 40 -1.30 -7.97 10.01
N LYS A 41 -1.36 -9.16 9.38
CA LYS A 41 -0.23 -9.75 8.67
C LYS A 41 -0.27 -9.39 7.20
N ILE A 42 0.87 -9.02 6.62
CA ILE A 42 0.99 -8.78 5.18
C ILE A 42 0.89 -10.13 4.46
N VAL A 43 -0.12 -10.27 3.61
CA VAL A 43 -0.36 -11.50 2.82
C VAL A 43 -0.01 -11.33 1.35
N ARG A 44 -0.04 -10.09 0.84
CA ARG A 44 0.28 -9.81 -0.56
C ARG A 44 0.82 -8.40 -0.72
N THR A 45 1.83 -8.24 -1.56
CA THR A 45 2.38 -6.93 -1.93
C THR A 45 2.52 -6.85 -3.45
N TYR A 46 2.17 -5.70 -4.00
CA TYR A 46 2.41 -5.31 -5.38
C TYR A 46 3.30 -4.08 -5.35
N LYS A 47 4.52 -4.24 -5.86
CA LYS A 47 5.59 -3.26 -5.75
C LYS A 47 5.78 -2.46 -7.06
N ASP A 48 4.69 -2.18 -7.75
CA ASP A 48 4.69 -1.40 -9.01
C ASP A 48 4.74 0.11 -8.68
N HIS A 49 5.91 0.54 -8.20
CA HIS A 49 6.20 1.93 -7.88
C HIS A 49 6.78 2.64 -9.09
N VAL A 50 6.18 3.75 -9.48
CA VAL A 50 6.66 4.63 -10.55
C VAL A 50 7.48 5.81 -10.01
N HIS A 51 8.00 5.68 -8.78
CA HIS A 51 8.75 6.72 -8.09
C HIS A 51 9.67 6.12 -7.01
N PRO A 52 10.71 6.87 -6.59
CA PRO A 52 11.56 6.46 -5.48
C PRO A 52 10.81 6.44 -4.13
N PRO A 53 11.31 5.70 -3.13
CA PRO A 53 10.80 5.73 -1.76
C PRO A 53 11.07 7.11 -1.11
N ASN A 54 10.17 7.56 -0.21
CA ASN A 54 10.22 8.87 0.46
C ASN A 54 10.18 10.13 -0.45
N TYR A 55 9.08 10.37 -1.15
CA TYR A 55 8.74 11.69 -1.69
C TYR A 55 7.38 12.16 -1.18
#